data_AF-A0A8D6SXU5-F1
#
_entry.id   AF-A0A8D6SXU5-F1
#
_cell.length_a   1.000
_cell.length_b   1.000
_cell.length_c   1.000
_cell.angle_alpha   90.00
_cell.angle_beta   90.00
_cell.angle_gamma   90.00
#
_symmetry.space_group_name_H-M   'P 1'
#
loop_
_entity.id
_entity.type
_entity.pdbx_description
1 polymer ?
#
loop_
_entity_poly.entity_id
_entity_poly.type
_entity_poly.pdbx_seq_one_letter_code
_entity_poly.pdbx_strand_id
1 'polypeptide(L)'
;MSYIPRSISVGDIIPTNNCGDIRIVEYKNAKHITVEFLNTGSLKVVKASSIKAGKVEDKMKPTFMGVGCIGEGNHPTRINGKVTREYSAWSNMIRRVYGNHPKYASYKDCTIHPLWLNFSTFCDTLLNRHGFNRHLRVI
;
A
#
# COMPACT_ATOMS: atom_id res chain seq x y z
N MET A 1 16.62 -12.62 16.21
CA MET A 1 16.43 -11.39 17.01
C MET A 1 17.00 -10.23 16.20
N SER A 2 16.16 -9.34 15.67
CA SER A 2 16.62 -8.13 14.99
C SER A 2 17.17 -7.14 16.02
N TYR A 3 18.39 -6.68 15.80
CA TYR A 3 19.05 -5.69 16.65
C TYR A 3 18.33 -4.34 16.52
N ILE A 4 17.83 -3.80 17.64
CA ILE A 4 17.20 -2.47 17.69
C ILE A 4 18.23 -1.49 18.26
N PRO A 5 18.68 -0.48 17.49
CA PRO A 5 19.69 0.45 17.96
C PRO A 5 19.15 1.32 19.12
N ARG A 6 20.00 1.57 20.14
CA ARG A 6 19.67 2.40 21.32
C ARG A 6 19.38 3.86 20.95
N SER A 7 20.06 4.36 19.93
CA SER A 7 19.92 5.70 19.35
C SER A 7 19.64 5.60 17.86
N ILE A 8 18.76 6.46 17.33
CA ILE A 8 18.39 6.53 15.91
C ILE A 8 19.00 7.82 15.34
N SER A 9 19.74 7.72 14.24
CA SER A 9 20.38 8.85 13.56
C SER A 9 20.00 8.90 12.08
N VAL A 10 20.13 10.06 11.45
CA VAL A 10 19.95 10.20 10.00
C VAL A 10 20.99 9.35 9.26
N GLY A 11 20.56 8.62 8.24
CA GLY A 11 21.38 7.68 7.48
C GLY A 11 21.32 6.23 7.96
N ASP A 12 20.82 5.98 9.18
CA ASP A 12 20.70 4.62 9.70
C ASP A 12 19.75 3.77 8.84
N ILE A 13 20.13 2.52 8.59
CA ILE A 13 19.30 1.51 7.96
C ILE A 13 18.84 0.53 9.02
N ILE A 14 17.53 0.38 9.18
CA ILE A 14 16.91 -0.39 10.25
C ILE A 14 15.90 -1.38 9.64
N PRO A 15 15.98 -2.68 9.96
CA PRO A 15 14.99 -3.65 9.51
C PRO A 15 13.65 -3.47 10.24
N THR A 16 12.54 -3.63 9.52
CA THR A 16 11.18 -3.66 10.08
C THR A 16 10.63 -5.08 10.12
N ASN A 17 9.56 -5.30 10.89
CA ASN A 17 8.98 -6.64 11.04
C ASN A 17 8.32 -7.14 9.74
N ASN A 18 7.73 -6.23 8.96
CA ASN A 18 6.84 -6.60 7.86
C ASN A 18 7.14 -5.90 6.53
N CYS A 19 7.90 -4.80 6.51
CA CYS A 19 8.04 -3.97 5.31
C CYS A 19 9.48 -3.90 4.76
N GLY A 20 10.37 -4.74 5.28
CA GLY A 20 11.79 -4.73 4.95
C GLY A 20 12.52 -3.57 5.62
N ASP A 21 13.59 -3.10 5.01
CA ASP A 21 14.48 -2.13 5.61
C ASP A 21 14.02 -0.69 5.34
N ILE A 22 14.19 0.15 6.36
CA ILE A 22 13.95 1.59 6.28
C ILE A 22 15.26 2.37 6.46
N ARG A 23 15.40 3.46 5.74
CA ARG A 23 16.47 4.45 5.93
C ARG A 23 15.92 5.68 6.63
N ILE A 24 16.62 6.18 7.65
CA ILE A 24 16.26 7.45 8.29
C ILE A 24 16.71 8.60 7.40
N VAL A 25 15.77 9.36 6.85
CA VAL A 25 16.03 10.49 5.96
C VAL A 25 16.12 11.80 6.75
N GLU A 26 15.25 11.97 7.75
CA GLU A 26 15.18 13.19 8.54
C GLU A 26 14.73 12.88 9.97
N TYR A 27 15.36 13.53 10.95
CA TYR A 27 14.97 13.45 12.36
C TYR A 27 14.66 14.85 12.89
N LYS A 28 13.38 15.22 12.97
CA LYS A 28 12.95 16.50 13.57
C LYS A 28 12.73 16.39 15.07
N ASN A 29 12.02 15.34 15.49
CA ASN A 29 11.81 15.00 16.90
C ASN A 29 11.31 13.55 17.00
N ALA A 30 11.18 13.01 18.22
CA ALA A 30 10.76 11.62 18.45
C ALA A 30 9.37 11.25 17.87
N LYS A 31 8.53 12.24 17.50
CA LYS A 31 7.21 12.01 16.87
C LYS A 31 7.23 12.25 15.36
N HIS A 32 8.26 12.90 14.83
CA HIS A 32 8.41 13.28 13.43
C HIS A 32 9.79 12.87 12.92
N ILE A 33 9.86 11.61 12.49
CA ILE A 33 11.03 11.04 11.81
C ILE A 33 10.58 10.62 10.42
N THR A 34 11.21 11.17 9.39
CA THR A 34 10.94 10.79 8.00
C THR A 34 11.84 9.61 7.65
N VAL A 35 11.22 8.54 7.17
CA VAL A 35 11.91 7.31 6.75
C VAL A 35 11.57 7.00 5.31
N GLU A 36 12.52 6.38 4.62
CA GLU A 36 12.38 5.84 3.27
C GLU A 36 12.33 4.31 3.35
N PHE A 37 11.30 3.68 2.80
CA PHE A 37 11.25 2.24 2.65
C PHE A 37 12.08 1.81 1.44
N LEU A 38 13.15 1.05 1.66
CA LEU A 38 14.09 0.71 0.58
C LEU A 38 13.48 -0.18 -0.50
N ASN A 39 12.44 -0.96 -0.15
CA ASN A 39 11.76 -1.84 -1.10
C ASN A 39 10.86 -1.11 -2.10
N THR A 40 10.34 0.07 -1.74
CA THR A 40 9.33 0.79 -2.54
C THR A 40 9.75 2.22 -2.88
N GLY A 41 10.78 2.74 -2.22
CA GLY A 41 11.19 4.15 -2.29
C GLY A 41 10.18 5.10 -1.62
N SER A 42 9.16 4.59 -0.93
CA SER A 42 8.12 5.44 -0.33
C SER A 42 8.65 6.16 0.91
N LEU A 43 8.24 7.42 1.07
CA LEU A 43 8.56 8.23 2.25
C LEU A 43 7.39 8.23 3.22
N LYS A 44 7.71 8.11 4.52
CA LYS A 44 6.70 8.17 5.58
C LYS A 44 7.23 8.83 6.83
N VAL A 45 6.37 9.65 7.46
CA VAL A 45 6.63 10.19 8.79
C VAL A 45 6.16 9.19 9.84
N VAL A 46 7.05 8.81 10.75
CA VAL A 46 6.79 7.85 11.82
C VAL A 46 7.32 8.34 13.16
N LYS A 47 6.90 7.67 14.23
CA LYS A 47 7.38 7.90 15.59
C LYS A 47 8.60 7.01 15.87
N ALA A 48 9.52 7.50 16.69
CA ALA A 48 10.67 6.73 17.17
C ALA A 48 10.25 5.42 17.85
N SER A 49 9.14 5.42 18.58
CA SER A 49 8.60 4.21 19.22
C SER A 49 8.17 3.14 18.22
N SER A 50 7.58 3.53 17.08
CA SER A 50 7.20 2.61 16.00
C SER A 50 8.42 1.98 15.35
N ILE A 51 9.47 2.78 15.10
CA ILE A 51 10.76 2.30 14.57
C ILE A 51 11.38 1.29 15.54
N LYS A 52 11.49 1.65 16.83
CA LYS A 52 12.05 0.76 17.86
C LYS A 52 11.25 -0.53 18.01
N ALA A 53 9.94 -0.51 17.80
CA ALA A 53 9.11 -1.71 17.82
C ALA A 53 9.15 -2.53 16.52
N GLY A 54 9.80 -2.03 15.45
CA GLY A 54 9.74 -2.61 14.11
C GLY A 54 8.36 -2.54 13.45
N LYS A 55 7.42 -1.78 14.04
CA LYS A 55 6.01 -1.66 13.61
C LYS A 55 5.81 -0.45 12.71
N VAL A 56 6.59 -0.40 11.63
CA VAL A 56 6.53 0.65 10.62
C VAL A 56 5.95 0.04 9.35
N GLU A 57 4.77 0.51 8.96
CA GLU A 57 4.01 -0.02 7.82
C GLU A 57 4.21 0.85 6.58
N ASP A 58 4.38 0.21 5.43
CA ASP A 58 4.43 0.86 4.12
C ASP A 58 3.12 0.56 3.36
N LYS A 59 2.34 1.60 3.07
CA LYS A 59 1.10 1.43 2.29
C LYS A 59 1.35 1.23 0.80
N MET A 60 2.55 1.56 0.33
CA MET A 60 2.97 1.34 -1.06
C MET A 60 3.45 -0.09 -1.29
N LYS A 61 3.71 -0.86 -0.22
CA LYS A 61 4.08 -2.27 -0.33
C LYS A 61 2.95 -3.08 -1.00
N PRO A 62 3.23 -3.77 -2.13
CA PRO A 62 2.28 -4.69 -2.72
C PRO A 62 1.97 -5.84 -1.76
N THR A 63 0.70 -6.04 -1.46
CA THR A 63 0.23 -7.09 -0.54
C THR A 63 -0.92 -7.88 -1.15
N PHE A 64 -1.74 -7.26 -1.99
CA PHE A 64 -2.89 -7.91 -2.59
C PHE A 64 -2.51 -8.61 -3.89
N MET A 65 -2.56 -9.94 -3.90
CA MET A 65 -2.09 -10.79 -5.02
C MET A 65 -0.64 -10.50 -5.46
N GLY A 66 0.19 -9.97 -4.56
CA GLY A 66 1.58 -9.60 -4.85
C GLY A 66 1.77 -8.36 -5.72
N VAL A 67 0.69 -7.74 -6.20
CA VAL A 67 0.74 -6.60 -7.15
C VAL A 67 0.03 -5.35 -6.65
N GLY A 68 -1.04 -5.53 -5.87
CA GLY A 68 -1.88 -4.43 -5.39
C GLY A 68 -1.41 -3.86 -4.06
N CYS A 69 -1.37 -2.53 -3.96
CA CYS A 69 -1.08 -1.80 -2.73
C CYS A 69 -2.25 -0.89 -2.34
N ILE A 70 -2.36 -0.56 -1.05
CA ILE A 70 -3.44 0.32 -0.58
C ILE A 70 -3.16 1.77 -1.01
N GLY A 71 -1.88 2.16 -0.98
CA GLY A 71 -1.47 3.54 -1.27
C GLY A 71 -1.73 4.50 -0.11
N GLU A 72 -1.17 5.70 -0.24
CA GLU A 72 -1.46 6.79 0.69
C GLU A 72 -2.77 7.49 0.30
N GLY A 73 -3.55 7.95 1.28
CA GLY A 73 -4.87 8.53 1.05
C GLY A 73 -5.88 8.20 2.15
N ASN A 74 -7.07 8.78 2.02
CA ASN A 74 -8.17 8.70 3.01
C ASN A 74 -9.34 7.84 2.51
N HIS A 75 -9.04 6.78 1.75
CA HIS A 75 -10.06 5.84 1.26
C HIS A 75 -10.17 4.66 2.21
N PRO A 76 -11.27 4.51 2.98
CA PRO A 76 -11.43 3.38 3.88
C PRO A 76 -11.66 2.09 3.09
N THR A 77 -10.98 1.02 3.49
CA THR A 77 -11.25 -0.34 2.98
C THR A 77 -12.45 -0.99 3.68
N ARG A 78 -12.77 -0.52 4.90
CA ARG A 78 -13.91 -0.97 5.69
C ARG A 78 -14.58 0.19 6.44
N ILE A 79 -15.90 0.13 6.56
CA ILE A 79 -16.71 1.03 7.39
C ILE A 79 -17.65 0.16 8.23
N ASN A 80 -17.68 0.36 9.54
CA ASN A 80 -18.48 -0.45 10.49
C ASN A 80 -18.26 -1.96 10.31
N GLY A 81 -16.99 -2.37 10.14
CA GLY A 81 -16.59 -3.77 9.92
C GLY A 81 -16.86 -4.32 8.52
N LYS A 82 -17.68 -3.64 7.70
CA LYS A 82 -18.04 -4.07 6.35
C LYS A 82 -17.07 -3.51 5.32
N VAL A 83 -16.72 -4.32 4.32
CA VAL A 83 -15.87 -3.90 3.18
C VAL A 83 -16.58 -2.82 2.36
N THR A 84 -15.85 -1.77 1.98
CA THR A 84 -16.38 -0.70 1.14
C THR A 84 -16.59 -1.17 -0.30
N ARG A 85 -17.51 -0.52 -1.02
CA ARG A 85 -17.84 -0.88 -2.40
C ARG A 85 -16.62 -0.71 -3.31
N GLU A 86 -15.85 0.33 -3.07
CA GLU A 86 -14.63 0.71 -3.79
C GLU A 86 -13.57 -0.37 -3.62
N TYR A 87 -13.31 -0.79 -2.38
CA TYR A 87 -12.34 -1.85 -2.10
C TYR A 87 -12.80 -3.19 -2.69
N SER A 88 -14.09 -3.49 -2.63
CA SER A 88 -14.65 -4.67 -3.29
C SER A 88 -14.45 -4.63 -4.81
N ALA A 89 -14.71 -3.50 -5.45
CA ALA A 89 -14.51 -3.33 -6.89
C ALA A 89 -13.03 -3.50 -7.28
N TRP A 90 -12.14 -2.79 -6.59
CA TRP A 90 -10.69 -2.84 -6.80
C TRP A 90 -10.12 -4.25 -6.57
N SER A 91 -10.43 -4.87 -5.43
CA SER A 91 -9.91 -6.20 -5.10
C SER A 91 -10.43 -7.28 -6.05
N ASN A 92 -11.67 -7.18 -6.52
CA ASN A 92 -12.21 -8.10 -7.52
C ASN A 92 -11.57 -7.88 -8.90
N MET A 93 -11.26 -6.64 -9.29
CA MET A 93 -10.52 -6.35 -10.51
C MET A 93 -9.15 -7.04 -10.51
N ILE A 94 -8.35 -6.84 -9.46
CA ILE A 94 -7.03 -7.48 -9.33
C ILE A 94 -7.14 -9.00 -9.25
N ARG A 95 -8.10 -9.55 -8.50
CA ARG A 95 -8.30 -11.01 -8.36
C ARG A 95 -8.63 -11.69 -9.69
N ARG A 96 -9.35 -11.03 -10.61
CA ARG A 96 -9.66 -11.61 -11.92
C ARG A 96 -8.40 -11.79 -12.76
N VAL A 97 -7.52 -10.79 -12.76
CA VAL A 97 -6.31 -10.79 -13.59
C VAL A 97 -5.17 -11.60 -12.96
N TYR A 98 -4.94 -11.42 -11.65
CA TYR A 98 -3.75 -11.97 -10.97
C TYR A 98 -4.06 -13.09 -9.97
N GLY A 99 -5.33 -13.44 -9.75
CA GLY A 99 -5.73 -14.43 -8.72
C GLY A 99 -5.63 -15.90 -9.14
N ASN A 100 -5.15 -16.19 -10.35
CA ASN A 100 -4.91 -17.54 -10.89
C ASN A 100 -6.05 -18.57 -10.65
N HIS A 101 -7.31 -18.12 -10.76
CA HIS A 101 -8.47 -18.98 -10.54
C HIS A 101 -9.09 -19.40 -11.89
N PRO A 102 -9.44 -20.68 -12.12
CA PRO A 102 -9.96 -21.16 -13.41
C PRO A 102 -11.18 -20.38 -13.95
N LYS A 103 -12.06 -19.92 -13.05
CA LYS A 103 -13.19 -19.02 -13.37
C LYS A 103 -12.81 -17.76 -14.16
N TYR A 104 -11.55 -17.32 -14.07
CA TYR A 104 -11.04 -16.11 -14.69
C TYR A 104 -10.01 -16.39 -15.79
N ALA A 105 -10.01 -17.59 -16.37
CA ALA A 105 -9.07 -17.97 -17.43
C ALA A 105 -9.04 -16.99 -18.62
N SER A 106 -10.16 -16.34 -18.93
CA SER A 106 -10.24 -15.31 -19.98
C SER A 106 -9.44 -14.03 -19.69
N TYR A 107 -8.89 -13.87 -18.49
CA TYR A 107 -8.09 -12.71 -18.07
C TYR A 107 -6.59 -13.01 -17.97
N LYS A 108 -6.15 -14.22 -18.36
CA LYS A 108 -4.78 -14.70 -18.15
C LYS A 108 -3.71 -13.82 -18.82
N ASP A 109 -4.05 -13.25 -19.97
CA ASP A 109 -3.14 -12.41 -20.77
C ASP A 109 -3.44 -10.91 -20.60
N CYS A 110 -4.29 -10.55 -19.64
CA CYS A 110 -4.65 -9.17 -19.36
C CYS A 110 -3.70 -8.56 -18.33
N THR A 111 -3.60 -7.23 -18.34
CA THR A 111 -2.82 -6.47 -17.35
C THR A 111 -3.62 -5.28 -16.88
N ILE A 112 -3.57 -4.99 -15.59
CA ILE A 112 -4.21 -3.79 -15.05
C ILE A 112 -3.24 -2.62 -15.19
N HIS A 113 -3.76 -1.45 -15.56
CA HIS A 113 -2.98 -0.22 -15.60
C HIS A 113 -2.25 0.00 -14.25
N PRO A 114 -0.94 0.28 -14.20
CA PRO A 114 -0.18 0.32 -12.95
C PRO A 114 -0.75 1.25 -11.88
N LEU A 115 -1.27 2.42 -12.28
CA LEU A 115 -1.92 3.35 -11.35
C LEU A 115 -3.15 2.75 -10.63
N TRP A 116 -3.85 1.81 -11.27
CA TRP A 116 -5.03 1.16 -10.70
C TRP A 116 -4.69 -0.05 -9.82
N LEU A 117 -3.42 -0.46 -9.77
CA LEU A 117 -2.92 -1.38 -8.75
C LEU A 117 -2.78 -0.69 -7.39
N ASN A 118 -2.79 0.64 -7.33
CA ASN A 118 -2.88 1.41 -6.10
C ASN A 118 -4.35 1.73 -5.78
N PHE A 119 -4.85 1.27 -4.64
CA PHE A 119 -6.25 1.45 -4.26
C PHE A 119 -6.64 2.93 -4.11
N SER A 120 -5.83 3.75 -3.45
CA SER A 120 -6.12 5.17 -3.30
C SER A 120 -6.22 5.87 -4.66
N THR A 121 -5.27 5.62 -5.56
CA THR A 121 -5.31 6.19 -6.91
C THR A 121 -6.51 5.70 -7.70
N PHE A 122 -6.85 4.41 -7.59
CA PHE A 122 -8.08 3.87 -8.19
C PHE A 122 -9.32 4.64 -7.70
N CYS A 123 -9.47 4.85 -6.39
CA CYS A 123 -10.59 5.62 -5.83
C CYS A 123 -10.63 7.07 -6.31
N ASP A 124 -9.48 7.76 -6.33
CA ASP A 124 -9.39 9.13 -6.82
C ASP A 124 -9.82 9.24 -8.29
N THR A 125 -9.42 8.27 -9.14
CA THR A 125 -9.84 8.25 -10.55
C THR A 125 -11.33 7.96 -10.72
N LEU A 126 -11.97 7.26 -9.79
CA LEU A 126 -13.41 7.04 -9.79
C LEU A 126 -14.20 8.30 -9.39
N LEU A 127 -13.73 9.02 -8.37
CA LEU A 127 -14.41 10.22 -7.84
C LEU A 127 -14.34 11.41 -8.81
N ASN A 128 -13.23 11.55 -9.52
CA ASN A 128 -13.06 12.63 -10.51
C ASN A 128 -13.92 12.44 -11.77
N ARG A 129 -14.44 11.23 -12.01
CA ARG A 129 -15.41 10.98 -13.09
C ARG A 129 -16.82 11.12 -12.52
N HIS A 130 -17.36 12.33 -12.53
CA HIS A 130 -18.78 12.61 -12.28
C HIS A 130 -19.65 11.65 -13.12
N GLY A 131 -20.17 10.59 -12.50
CA GLY A 131 -21.05 9.63 -13.17
C GLY A 131 -20.41 8.28 -13.47
N PHE A 132 -20.13 7.48 -12.45
CA PHE A 132 -19.87 6.05 -12.63
C PHE A 132 -21.18 5.30 -12.90
N ASN A 133 -21.70 5.48 -14.12
CA ASN A 133 -22.81 4.68 -14.64
C ASN A 133 -22.32 3.24 -14.87
N ARG A 134 -23.20 2.27 -14.62
CA ARG A 134 -22.92 0.83 -14.63
C ARG A 134 -22.18 0.43 -15.91
N HIS A 135 -21.19 -0.45 -15.79
CA HIS A 135 -20.40 -1.12 -16.85
C HIS A 135 -19.05 -0.46 -17.19
N LEU A 136 -18.07 -0.61 -16.29
CA LEU A 136 -16.69 -0.70 -16.75
C LEU A 136 -16.29 -2.18 -16.89
N ARG A 137 -16.38 -2.68 -18.13
CA ARG A 137 -15.38 -3.64 -18.63
C ARG A 137 -14.13 -2.81 -18.92
N VAL A 138 -13.32 -2.57 -17.90
CA VAL A 138 -11.92 -2.24 -18.14
C VAL A 138 -11.16 -3.52 -17.84
N ILE A 139 -10.67 -4.09 -18.93
CA ILE A 139 -9.72 -5.18 -18.97
C ILE A 139 -8.38 -4.54 -19.31
#